data_AF-A0A1R2BFU1-F1
#
_entry.id   AF-A0A1R2BFU1-F1
#
_cell.length_a   1.000
_cell.length_b   1.000
_cell.length_c   1.000
_cell.angle_alpha   90.00
_cell.angle_beta   90.00
_cell.angle_gamma   90.00
#
_symmetry.space_group_name_H-M   'P 1'
#
loop_
_entity.id
_entity.type
_entity.pdbx_description
1 polymer ?
#
loop_
_entity_poly.entity_id
_entity_poly.type
_entity_poly.pdbx_seq_one_letter_code
_entity_poly.pdbx_strand_id
1 'polypeptide(L)'
;MIMDKKVSKNFNDRIKKGWGNRTDMKTAEEEKNEKNEEVKGLRVSGDVKISLINANKQIKESASIYSLNSPSGLTNRIINPLQKLDFLEQTSKTKYYPSNFSVLEGQKQKSKFKSQTPSIELKIPIQEETKLKNPYQIPEENPKNFASKSDYEEFALSLILDVQNTLITKYHLSEIWLPIEEKYSQGPRCNIFISANWSTSYNKKLILIQGAGKVRAGIWSRSVCINESLYTGSMLPFIEAGLEEQYDIMILNPNFIKDPETKNPIPLNSSRTEHGEYVWEKFINNTFGELYLVAHSCGGYSVQNWANTYWQEFKIRVKKIAFIDAVSTVEDLDREKCVFVKKVARHWKASEKPGNEKLNSYNEVCEYSAGHNKHEYTSSYAFPYIFPFFQSL
;
A
#
# COMPACT_ATOMS: atom_id res chain seq x y z
N MET A 1 15.99 28.98 4.83
CA MET A 1 16.58 28.19 3.72
C MET A 1 15.54 28.16 2.60
N ILE A 2 15.74 28.93 1.53
CA ILE A 2 14.77 29.09 0.43
C ILE A 2 14.84 27.82 -0.42
N MET A 3 13.76 27.04 -0.49
CA MET A 3 13.72 25.79 -1.26
C MET A 3 13.76 26.04 -2.77
N ASP A 4 14.47 25.16 -3.46
CA ASP A 4 14.62 25.11 -4.91
C ASP A 4 13.38 24.42 -5.53
N LYS A 5 12.64 25.14 -6.37
CA LYS A 5 11.42 24.69 -7.09
C LYS A 5 11.61 23.39 -7.93
N LYS A 6 12.86 22.94 -8.07
CA LYS A 6 13.26 21.69 -8.74
C LYS A 6 12.75 20.42 -8.06
N VAL A 7 12.61 20.40 -6.73
CA VAL A 7 12.28 19.17 -5.98
C VAL A 7 10.80 18.79 -6.14
N SER A 8 9.88 19.76 -6.00
CA SER A 8 8.45 19.58 -6.24
C SER A 8 8.13 19.20 -7.71
N LYS A 9 8.90 19.74 -8.66
CA LYS A 9 8.81 19.36 -10.08
C LYS A 9 9.23 17.90 -10.31
N ASN A 10 10.34 17.45 -9.70
CA ASN A 10 10.79 16.07 -9.80
C ASN A 10 9.79 15.06 -9.21
N PHE A 11 9.03 15.44 -8.18
CA PHE A 11 7.96 14.60 -7.63
C PHE A 11 6.82 14.41 -8.62
N ASN A 12 6.24 15.52 -9.12
CA ASN A 12 5.20 15.47 -10.12
C ASN A 12 5.69 14.74 -11.37
N ASP A 13 6.97 14.87 -11.74
CA ASP A 13 7.58 14.14 -12.85
C ASP A 13 7.75 12.64 -12.56
N ARG A 14 8.04 12.21 -11.31
CA ARG A 14 8.06 10.77 -10.94
C ARG A 14 6.65 10.16 -10.91
N ILE A 15 5.66 10.89 -10.39
CA ILE A 15 4.25 10.51 -10.45
C ILE A 15 3.78 10.43 -11.92
N LYS A 16 4.17 11.41 -12.76
CA LYS A 16 3.86 11.45 -14.19
C LYS A 16 4.66 10.45 -15.05
N LYS A 17 5.84 10.02 -14.63
CA LYS A 17 6.59 8.94 -15.32
C LYS A 17 5.89 7.59 -15.18
N GLY A 18 5.03 7.41 -14.20
CA GLY A 18 4.06 6.30 -14.16
C GLY A 18 2.91 6.44 -15.17
N TRP A 19 2.82 7.55 -15.91
CA TRP A 19 1.68 8.00 -16.73
C TRP A 19 2.03 8.28 -18.21
N GLY A 20 3.07 7.68 -18.77
CA GLY A 20 3.53 8.03 -20.12
C GLY A 20 3.79 6.85 -21.06
N ASN A 21 2.75 6.34 -21.72
CA ASN A 21 2.85 5.85 -23.10
C ASN A 21 1.61 6.31 -23.88
N ARG A 22 1.64 7.58 -24.29
CA ARG A 22 0.89 8.07 -25.45
C ARG A 22 1.91 8.58 -26.47
N THR A 23 2.11 7.82 -27.53
CA THR A 23 2.58 8.33 -28.81
C THR A 23 1.38 8.72 -29.66
N ASP A 24 1.54 9.85 -30.33
CA ASP A 24 0.56 10.56 -31.13
C ASP A 24 -0.09 9.70 -32.23
N MET A 25 -1.41 9.77 -32.34
CA MET A 25 -2.11 9.72 -33.62
C MET A 25 -2.80 11.07 -33.85
N LYS A 26 -2.02 12.03 -34.36
CA LYS A 26 -2.54 12.98 -35.35
C LYS A 26 -2.41 12.33 -36.72
N THR A 27 -3.39 11.50 -37.06
CA THR A 27 -3.82 11.13 -38.41
C THR A 27 -5.12 10.34 -38.27
N ALA A 28 -6.22 11.04 -38.02
CA ALA A 28 -7.59 10.49 -38.13
C ALA A 28 -8.66 11.59 -38.26
N GLU A 29 -8.30 12.75 -38.82
CA GLU A 29 -9.28 13.79 -39.22
C GLU A 29 -9.48 13.87 -40.74
N GLU A 30 -8.87 12.96 -41.52
CA GLU A 30 -9.08 12.87 -42.99
C GLU A 30 -9.85 11.62 -43.46
N GLU A 31 -10.20 10.66 -42.58
CA GLU A 31 -11.04 9.50 -42.97
C GLU A 31 -12.51 9.62 -42.53
N LYS A 32 -12.99 10.84 -42.24
CA LYS A 32 -14.40 11.10 -41.90
C LYS A 32 -15.25 11.67 -43.03
N ASN A 33 -14.70 11.75 -44.26
CA ASN A 33 -15.41 12.28 -45.43
C ASN A 33 -15.68 11.28 -46.57
N GLU A 34 -15.45 9.97 -46.40
CA GLU A 34 -15.71 8.98 -47.46
C GLU A 34 -16.70 7.85 -47.13
N LYS A 35 -17.50 7.97 -46.07
CA LYS A 35 -18.61 7.01 -45.81
C LYS A 35 -19.95 7.65 -45.46
N ASN A 36 -20.27 8.77 -46.12
CA ASN A 36 -21.59 9.39 -46.09
C ASN A 36 -22.31 9.40 -47.44
N GLU A 37 -21.92 8.51 -48.36
CA GLU A 37 -22.68 8.21 -49.58
C GLU A 37 -22.78 6.69 -49.84
N GLU A 38 -23.33 5.92 -48.91
CA GLU A 38 -23.88 4.60 -49.25
C GLU A 38 -24.86 4.06 -48.20
N VAL A 39 -25.80 4.90 -47.74
CA VAL A 39 -27.05 4.42 -47.13
C VAL A 39 -28.22 5.21 -47.69
N LYS A 40 -28.46 5.04 -48.99
CA LYS A 40 -29.77 5.23 -49.60
C LYS A 40 -30.15 3.95 -50.31
N GLY A 41 -31.09 3.24 -49.72
CA GLY A 41 -31.86 2.19 -50.39
C GLY A 41 -31.38 0.77 -50.10
N LEU A 42 -32.00 0.13 -49.10
CA LEU A 42 -32.77 -1.10 -49.30
C LEU A 42 -33.41 -1.53 -47.98
N ARG A 43 -34.74 -1.46 -47.95
CA ARG A 43 -35.59 -2.20 -47.01
C ARG A 43 -35.49 -3.69 -47.34
N VAL A 44 -35.54 -4.57 -46.33
CA VAL A 44 -36.57 -5.62 -46.13
C VAL A 44 -36.12 -6.68 -45.09
N SER A 45 -37.05 -6.94 -44.16
CA SER A 45 -37.36 -8.11 -43.29
C SER A 45 -36.29 -8.97 -42.58
N GLY A 46 -36.54 -9.15 -41.28
CA GLY A 46 -36.84 -10.47 -40.69
C GLY A 46 -35.66 -11.32 -40.20
N ASP A 47 -35.78 -11.79 -38.95
CA ASP A 47 -35.00 -12.88 -38.33
C ASP A 47 -33.71 -12.53 -37.57
N VAL A 48 -33.88 -11.91 -36.40
CA VAL A 48 -32.92 -11.96 -35.28
C VAL A 48 -33.66 -12.33 -34.00
N LYS A 49 -33.94 -13.64 -33.81
CA LYS A 49 -34.31 -14.18 -32.48
C LYS A 49 -34.13 -15.70 -32.29
N ILE A 50 -33.39 -16.40 -33.15
CA ILE A 50 -33.13 -17.85 -33.03
C ILE A 50 -31.64 -18.16 -33.24
N SER A 51 -30.76 -17.55 -32.45
CA SER A 51 -29.33 -17.93 -32.42
C SER A 51 -28.66 -17.80 -31.04
N LEU A 52 -29.38 -17.34 -30.01
CA LEU A 52 -28.83 -17.19 -28.65
C LEU A 52 -29.38 -18.21 -27.62
N ILE A 53 -30.29 -19.10 -28.02
CA ILE A 53 -30.91 -20.08 -27.10
C ILE A 53 -30.22 -21.47 -27.17
N ASN A 54 -29.43 -21.75 -28.20
CA ASN A 54 -28.78 -23.06 -28.38
C ASN A 54 -27.33 -23.15 -27.88
N ALA A 55 -26.71 -22.05 -27.44
CA ALA A 55 -25.34 -22.06 -26.89
C ALA A 55 -25.28 -22.34 -25.37
N ASN A 56 -26.39 -22.16 -24.64
CA ASN A 56 -26.43 -22.31 -23.17
C ASN A 56 -26.98 -23.66 -22.68
N LYS A 57 -27.23 -24.62 -23.59
CA LYS A 57 -27.68 -25.98 -23.25
C LYS A 57 -26.57 -27.05 -23.32
N GLN A 58 -25.40 -26.73 -23.88
CA GLN A 58 -24.26 -27.66 -23.98
C GLN A 58 -23.18 -27.50 -22.90
N ILE A 59 -23.35 -26.61 -21.91
CA ILE A 59 -22.37 -26.37 -20.84
C ILE A 59 -22.83 -26.96 -19.48
N LYS A 60 -24.02 -27.58 -19.41
CA LYS A 60 -24.59 -28.13 -18.17
C LYS A 60 -24.66 -29.67 -18.06
N GLU A 61 -24.03 -30.41 -18.97
CA GLU A 61 -24.04 -31.89 -18.96
C GLU A 61 -22.67 -32.57 -18.82
N SER A 62 -21.60 -31.84 -18.46
CA SER A 62 -20.27 -32.42 -18.21
C SER A 62 -19.81 -32.34 -16.73
N ALA A 63 -20.71 -32.04 -15.81
CA ALA A 63 -20.44 -31.96 -14.37
C ALA A 63 -21.30 -32.95 -13.57
N SER A 64 -21.19 -34.24 -13.91
CA SER A 64 -21.57 -35.36 -13.06
C SER A 64 -20.82 -36.59 -13.56
N ILE A 65 -20.48 -37.50 -12.64
CA ILE A 65 -19.60 -38.67 -12.80
C ILE A 65 -18.12 -38.35 -12.50
N TYR A 66 -17.75 -38.39 -11.21
CA TYR A 66 -16.95 -39.48 -10.61
C TYR A 66 -16.72 -39.17 -9.12
N SER A 67 -17.41 -39.91 -8.24
CA SER A 67 -17.02 -40.13 -6.85
C SER A 67 -16.72 -41.62 -6.66
N LEU A 68 -15.72 -41.91 -5.82
CA LEU A 68 -15.36 -43.20 -5.19
C LEU A 68 -14.32 -44.07 -5.92
N ASN A 69 -13.07 -44.02 -5.44
CA ASN A 69 -12.39 -45.10 -4.70
C ASN A 69 -10.86 -44.98 -4.81
N SER A 70 -10.18 -45.01 -3.67
CA SER A 70 -8.74 -45.34 -3.53
C SER A 70 -8.60 -46.88 -3.54
N PRO A 71 -7.50 -47.47 -4.05
CA PRO A 71 -6.35 -47.74 -3.19
C PRO A 71 -4.94 -47.76 -3.85
N SER A 72 -3.93 -47.51 -3.03
CA SER A 72 -2.52 -47.98 -3.03
C SER A 72 -1.75 -48.27 -4.34
N GLY A 73 -0.58 -47.61 -4.48
CA GLY A 73 0.66 -48.27 -4.92
C GLY A 73 1.28 -47.83 -6.27
N LEU A 74 2.48 -47.23 -6.18
CA LEU A 74 3.59 -47.25 -7.15
C LEU A 74 3.40 -46.60 -8.55
N THR A 75 4.07 -45.47 -8.77
CA THR A 75 5.28 -45.34 -9.62
C THR A 75 5.49 -43.91 -10.13
N ASN A 76 6.76 -43.52 -10.15
CA ASN A 76 7.30 -42.28 -10.72
C ASN A 76 6.71 -41.95 -12.11
N ARG A 77 6.10 -40.76 -12.24
CA ARG A 77 6.09 -40.02 -13.49
C ARG A 77 6.38 -38.54 -13.24
N ILE A 78 7.51 -38.15 -13.81
CA ILE A 78 8.03 -36.80 -14.00
C ILE A 78 6.94 -35.94 -14.64
N ILE A 79 6.60 -34.83 -14.00
CA ILE A 79 5.86 -33.73 -14.62
C ILE A 79 6.71 -32.48 -14.48
N ASN A 80 7.25 -32.01 -15.60
CA ASN A 80 7.84 -30.69 -15.77
C ASN A 80 6.78 -29.60 -15.61
N PRO A 81 7.10 -28.49 -14.91
CA PRO A 81 6.53 -27.20 -15.26
C PRO A 81 7.66 -26.21 -15.56
N LEU A 82 8.14 -26.20 -16.80
CA LEU A 82 8.84 -25.06 -17.39
C LEU A 82 7.79 -24.19 -18.10
N GLN A 83 7.21 -23.23 -17.37
CA GLN A 83 6.73 -22.00 -17.96
C GLN A 83 7.55 -20.86 -17.38
N LYS A 84 8.59 -20.54 -18.13
CA LYS A 84 9.56 -19.48 -17.89
C LYS A 84 8.84 -18.14 -18.11
N LEU A 85 8.63 -17.37 -17.05
CA LEU A 85 8.31 -15.95 -17.15
C LEU A 85 9.64 -15.22 -17.38
N ASP A 86 10.00 -15.02 -18.65
CA ASP A 86 11.14 -14.20 -19.04
C ASP A 86 10.80 -12.72 -18.73
N PHE A 87 11.43 -12.15 -17.70
CA PHE A 87 11.44 -10.71 -17.46
C PHE A 87 12.43 -10.07 -18.44
N LEU A 88 11.92 -9.25 -19.36
CA LEU A 88 12.72 -8.46 -20.30
C LEU A 88 13.44 -7.32 -19.57
N GLU A 89 14.76 -7.45 -19.43
CA GLU A 89 15.69 -6.32 -19.32
C GLU A 89 15.64 -5.48 -20.60
N GLN A 90 15.08 -4.26 -20.55
CA GLN A 90 15.43 -3.21 -21.49
C GLN A 90 15.53 -1.87 -20.77
N THR A 91 16.77 -1.51 -20.40
CA THR A 91 17.16 -0.13 -20.10
C THR A 91 17.35 0.63 -21.41
N SER A 92 16.57 1.67 -21.67
CA SER A 92 16.93 2.69 -22.68
C SER A 92 17.05 4.07 -22.03
N LYS A 93 18.26 4.63 -22.17
CA LYS A 93 18.64 5.98 -21.77
C LYS A 93 18.16 6.95 -22.84
N THR A 94 17.40 7.99 -22.46
CA THR A 94 17.42 9.28 -23.18
C THR A 94 17.03 10.43 -22.25
N LYS A 95 17.91 11.43 -22.17
CA LYS A 95 17.67 12.71 -21.50
C LYS A 95 16.75 13.58 -22.37
N TYR A 96 15.78 14.25 -21.77
CA TYR A 96 14.95 15.26 -22.42
C TYR A 96 14.80 16.50 -21.54
N TYR A 97 14.83 17.68 -22.16
CA TYR A 97 14.65 19.00 -21.55
C TYR A 97 13.37 19.65 -22.11
N PRO A 98 12.59 20.40 -21.28
CA PRO A 98 11.26 20.88 -21.66
C PRO A 98 11.29 22.19 -22.46
N SER A 99 10.33 22.32 -23.39
CA SER A 99 9.94 23.57 -24.04
C SER A 99 8.66 24.16 -23.43
N ASN A 100 8.81 25.43 -23.02
CA ASN A 100 7.87 26.55 -22.96
C ASN A 100 6.81 26.64 -21.85
N PHE A 101 6.92 27.82 -21.21
CA PHE A 101 6.12 28.44 -20.17
C PHE A 101 5.53 29.72 -20.77
N SER A 102 4.26 29.97 -20.56
CA SER A 102 3.57 31.27 -20.61
C SER A 102 2.21 31.01 -19.96
N VAL A 103 1.63 31.81 -19.07
CA VAL A 103 1.61 33.24 -18.80
C VAL A 103 1.21 33.42 -17.33
N LEU A 104 1.79 34.40 -16.64
CA LEU A 104 1.10 35.42 -15.80
C LEU A 104 2.08 36.01 -14.77
N GLU A 105 2.76 37.08 -15.19
CA GLU A 105 3.15 38.18 -14.31
C GLU A 105 1.96 39.11 -14.12
N GLY A 106 1.84 39.63 -12.89
CA GLY A 106 1.18 40.90 -12.59
C GLY A 106 -0.13 40.81 -11.81
N GLN A 107 -0.11 41.11 -10.51
CA GLN A 107 -0.38 42.46 -10.01
C GLN A 107 -0.39 42.51 -8.47
N LYS A 108 -0.18 43.74 -7.98
CA LYS A 108 0.33 44.15 -6.66
C LYS A 108 -0.74 44.24 -5.55
N GLN A 109 -0.23 44.11 -4.32
CA GLN A 109 -0.67 44.62 -3.01
C GLN A 109 -1.85 45.61 -2.92
N LYS A 110 -2.68 45.45 -1.86
CA LYS A 110 -2.98 46.51 -0.86
C LYS A 110 -3.65 45.97 0.41
N SER A 111 -3.18 46.46 1.54
CA SER A 111 -3.60 46.25 2.93
C SER A 111 -4.86 47.02 3.35
N LYS A 112 -5.57 46.57 4.40
CA LYS A 112 -6.12 47.42 5.49
C LYS A 112 -6.62 46.62 6.70
N PHE A 113 -6.32 47.16 7.89
CA PHE A 113 -6.64 46.71 9.26
C PHE A 113 -8.00 47.22 9.78
N LYS A 114 -8.57 46.53 10.78
CA LYS A 114 -9.36 46.96 11.98
C LYS A 114 -10.35 45.82 12.38
N SER A 115 -10.80 45.56 13.61
CA SER A 115 -10.36 45.69 15.02
C SER A 115 -11.54 45.22 15.90
N GLN A 116 -11.27 44.35 16.90
CA GLN A 116 -11.95 44.16 18.21
C GLN A 116 -13.34 43.46 18.36
N THR A 117 -13.36 42.63 19.43
CA THR A 117 -14.26 41.63 20.07
C THR A 117 -15.32 42.26 21.03
N PRO A 118 -16.08 41.51 21.88
CA PRO A 118 -16.79 40.20 21.78
C PRO A 118 -18.25 40.25 22.31
N SER A 119 -19.06 39.18 22.12
CA SER A 119 -20.27 38.95 22.94
C SER A 119 -20.44 37.46 23.26
N ILE A 120 -20.61 37.16 24.54
CA ILE A 120 -20.86 35.84 25.12
C ILE A 120 -22.38 35.64 25.19
N GLU A 121 -22.89 34.47 24.79
CA GLU A 121 -24.17 33.96 25.30
C GLU A 121 -24.12 32.44 25.46
N LEU A 122 -24.37 32.00 26.69
CA LEU A 122 -24.48 30.61 27.15
C LEU A 122 -25.95 30.19 27.09
N LYS A 123 -26.25 29.02 26.51
CA LYS A 123 -27.41 28.17 26.85
C LYS A 123 -27.16 26.72 26.37
N ILE A 124 -27.45 25.76 27.25
CA ILE A 124 -27.26 24.29 27.18
C ILE A 124 -28.67 23.64 27.32
N PRO A 125 -28.95 22.36 27.01
CA PRO A 125 -28.67 21.51 25.84
C PRO A 125 -29.97 20.93 25.23
N ILE A 126 -29.92 20.38 24.00
CA ILE A 126 -30.83 19.30 23.58
C ILE A 126 -29.98 18.19 22.95
N GLN A 127 -30.24 16.96 23.40
CA GLN A 127 -29.52 15.73 23.07
C GLN A 127 -29.75 15.32 21.61
N GLU A 128 -28.66 15.17 20.84
CA GLU A 128 -28.67 14.39 19.59
C GLU A 128 -27.36 13.60 19.46
N GLU A 129 -27.53 12.28 19.44
CA GLU A 129 -26.69 11.20 18.92
C GLU A 129 -25.17 11.43 18.82
N THR A 130 -24.46 10.81 19.76
CA THR A 130 -23.01 10.66 19.77
C THR A 130 -22.51 9.89 18.55
N LYS A 131 -22.09 10.63 17.52
CA LYS A 131 -21.09 10.15 16.54
C LYS A 131 -19.86 9.70 17.32
N LEU A 132 -19.58 8.39 17.27
CA LEU A 132 -18.35 7.79 17.78
C LEU A 132 -17.16 8.54 17.13
N LYS A 133 -16.47 9.39 17.91
CA LYS A 133 -15.22 10.02 17.46
C LYS A 133 -14.22 8.89 17.23
N ASN A 134 -13.67 8.83 16.01
CA ASN A 134 -12.57 7.95 15.67
C ASN A 134 -11.41 8.19 16.65
N PRO A 135 -11.02 7.20 17.49
CA PRO A 135 -10.05 7.41 18.56
C PRO A 135 -8.61 7.67 18.09
N TYR A 136 -8.35 7.66 16.78
CA TYR A 136 -7.01 7.82 16.18
C TYR A 136 -6.83 9.12 15.37
N GLN A 137 -7.50 10.21 15.75
CA GLN A 137 -7.08 11.54 15.27
C GLN A 137 -5.75 11.91 15.93
N ILE A 138 -4.65 11.62 15.24
CA ILE A 138 -3.31 12.14 15.56
C ILE A 138 -3.44 13.67 15.61
N PRO A 139 -3.18 14.32 16.75
CA PRO A 139 -3.12 15.78 16.80
C PRO A 139 -2.10 16.27 15.78
N GLU A 140 -2.51 17.13 14.85
CA GLU A 140 -1.57 17.82 13.97
C GLU A 140 -0.73 18.78 14.85
N GLU A 141 0.37 18.28 15.43
CA GLU A 141 1.38 19.17 16.02
C GLU A 141 1.90 20.07 14.89
N ASN A 142 1.56 21.36 14.96
CA ASN A 142 2.16 22.37 14.10
C ASN A 142 3.67 22.36 14.38
N PRO A 143 4.52 22.00 13.41
CA PRO A 143 5.93 21.83 13.66
C PRO A 143 6.55 23.20 13.97
N LYS A 144 7.31 23.29 15.06
CA LYS A 144 7.88 24.54 15.61
C LYS A 144 8.79 25.32 14.64
N ASN A 145 9.14 24.73 13.49
CA ASN A 145 10.20 25.20 12.59
C ASN A 145 9.76 25.48 11.14
N PHE A 146 8.47 25.36 10.80
CA PHE A 146 7.99 25.64 9.42
C PHE A 146 7.18 26.93 9.37
N ALA A 147 7.40 27.73 8.33
CA ALA A 147 6.70 29.01 8.12
C ALA A 147 5.21 28.81 7.81
N SER A 148 4.84 27.68 7.21
CA SER A 148 3.45 27.32 6.94
C SER A 148 3.23 25.81 6.94
N LYS A 149 1.95 25.41 7.02
CA LYS A 149 1.52 24.01 6.82
C LYS A 149 1.88 23.51 5.42
N SER A 150 1.88 24.38 4.41
CA SER A 150 2.26 24.02 3.04
C SER A 150 3.73 23.64 2.95
N ASP A 151 4.61 24.42 3.59
CA ASP A 151 6.05 24.16 3.59
C ASP A 151 6.37 22.84 4.29
N TYR A 152 5.67 22.53 5.38
CA TYR A 152 5.79 21.24 6.06
C TYR A 152 5.38 20.08 5.17
N GLU A 153 4.26 20.19 4.46
CA GLU A 153 3.79 19.13 3.57
C GLU A 153 4.72 18.94 2.37
N GLU A 154 5.26 20.01 1.78
CA GLU A 154 6.26 19.92 0.71
C GLU A 154 7.56 19.26 1.20
N PHE A 155 8.05 19.65 2.37
CA PHE A 155 9.23 19.02 2.97
C PHE A 155 8.99 17.54 3.29
N ALA A 156 7.85 17.21 3.88
CA ALA A 156 7.49 15.84 4.19
C ALA A 156 7.39 14.96 2.94
N LEU A 157 6.91 15.53 1.82
CA LEU A 157 6.91 14.85 0.52
C LEU A 157 8.32 14.63 -0.03
N SER A 158 9.19 15.64 0.00
CA SER A 158 10.60 15.49 -0.40
C SER A 158 11.27 14.37 0.38
N LEU A 159 11.06 14.36 1.70
CA LEU A 159 11.61 13.36 2.61
C LEU A 159 11.14 11.94 2.28
N ILE A 160 9.85 11.75 2.00
CA ILE A 160 9.31 10.46 1.55
C ILE A 160 10.05 9.98 0.29
N LEU A 161 10.30 10.88 -0.66
CA LEU A 161 10.98 10.54 -1.91
C LEU A 161 12.46 10.21 -1.71
N ASP A 162 13.13 10.89 -0.79
CA ASP A 162 14.52 10.60 -0.44
C ASP A 162 14.65 9.21 0.20
N VAL A 163 13.73 8.85 1.10
CA VAL A 163 13.66 7.51 1.67
C VAL A 163 13.39 6.48 0.58
N GLN A 164 12.39 6.69 -0.28
CA GLN A 164 12.08 5.78 -1.39
C GLN A 164 13.22 5.66 -2.41
N ASN A 165 13.96 6.74 -2.66
CA ASN A 165 15.17 6.67 -3.48
C ASN A 165 16.26 5.84 -2.80
N THR A 166 16.40 5.93 -1.48
CA THR A 166 17.30 5.08 -0.70
C THR A 166 16.90 3.60 -0.80
N LEU A 167 15.59 3.27 -0.79
CA LEU A 167 15.09 1.90 -1.02
C LEU A 167 15.61 1.30 -2.33
N ILE A 168 15.58 2.09 -3.40
CA ILE A 168 16.02 1.66 -4.74
C ILE A 168 17.54 1.64 -4.84
N THR A 169 18.21 2.69 -4.38
CA THR A 169 19.64 2.90 -4.68
C THR A 169 20.57 2.19 -3.72
N LYS A 170 20.25 2.18 -2.42
CA LYS A 170 21.08 1.56 -1.38
C LYS A 170 20.69 0.10 -1.13
N TYR A 171 19.38 -0.18 -1.09
CA TYR A 171 18.87 -1.51 -0.75
C TYR A 171 18.41 -2.33 -1.96
N HIS A 172 18.53 -1.77 -3.17
CA HIS A 172 18.24 -2.45 -4.43
C HIS A 172 16.83 -3.07 -4.49
N LEU A 173 15.85 -2.44 -3.82
CA LEU A 173 14.45 -2.83 -3.92
C LEU A 173 13.86 -2.30 -5.23
N SER A 174 13.09 -3.15 -5.89
CA SER A 174 12.32 -2.79 -7.09
C SER A 174 11.07 -2.00 -6.68
N GLU A 175 10.89 -0.83 -7.29
CA GLU A 175 9.64 -0.06 -7.19
C GLU A 175 8.62 -0.61 -8.20
N ILE A 176 7.51 -1.15 -7.70
CA ILE A 176 6.45 -1.73 -8.53
C ILE A 176 5.19 -0.87 -8.43
N TRP A 177 4.68 -0.43 -9.57
CA TRP A 177 3.45 0.35 -9.66
C TRP A 177 2.22 -0.54 -9.82
N LEU A 178 1.19 -0.29 -9.03
CA LEU A 178 -0.04 -1.06 -8.92
C LEU A 178 -1.24 -0.23 -9.39
N PRO A 179 -2.20 -0.84 -10.10
CA PRO A 179 -2.18 -2.23 -10.56
C PRO A 179 -1.10 -2.50 -11.62
N ILE A 180 -0.70 -3.77 -11.77
CA ILE A 180 0.29 -4.20 -12.79
C ILE A 180 -0.36 -4.52 -14.14
N GLU A 181 -1.69 -4.67 -14.22
CA GLU A 181 -2.37 -4.98 -15.47
C GLU A 181 -2.27 -3.80 -16.46
N GLU A 182 -1.92 -4.11 -17.71
CA GLU A 182 -1.64 -3.12 -18.78
C GLU A 182 -2.80 -2.15 -19.03
N LYS A 183 -4.06 -2.60 -18.89
CA LYS A 183 -5.23 -1.74 -19.03
C LYS A 183 -5.27 -0.55 -18.05
N TYR A 184 -4.48 -0.60 -16.97
CA TYR A 184 -4.36 0.48 -15.98
C TYR A 184 -3.04 1.25 -16.12
N SER A 185 -2.21 0.99 -17.15
CA SER A 185 -0.87 1.59 -17.30
C SER A 185 -0.91 3.11 -17.47
N GLN A 186 -1.99 3.65 -18.04
CA GLN A 186 -2.21 5.09 -18.23
C GLN A 186 -3.08 5.74 -17.13
N GLY A 187 -3.44 4.97 -16.10
CA GLY A 187 -4.33 5.41 -15.02
C GLY A 187 -3.62 5.76 -13.71
N PRO A 188 -4.37 6.16 -12.68
CA PRO A 188 -3.80 6.41 -11.36
C PRO A 188 -3.29 5.10 -10.75
N ARG A 189 -2.09 5.16 -10.16
CA ARG A 189 -1.37 3.99 -9.61
C ARG A 189 -0.72 4.33 -8.27
N CYS A 190 -0.45 3.30 -7.47
CA CYS A 190 0.37 3.41 -6.25
C CYS A 190 1.60 2.53 -6.37
N ASN A 191 2.61 2.74 -5.53
CA ASN A 191 3.83 1.94 -5.53
C ASN A 191 3.95 1.06 -4.29
N ILE A 192 4.55 -0.11 -4.47
CA ILE A 192 5.15 -0.92 -3.41
C ILE A 192 6.65 -1.07 -3.70
N PHE A 193 7.41 -1.52 -2.71
CA PHE A 193 8.83 -1.83 -2.87
C PHE A 193 9.10 -3.27 -2.48
N ILE A 194 9.89 -3.97 -3.29
CA ILE A 194 10.06 -5.42 -3.15
C ILE A 194 11.47 -5.86 -3.54
N SER A 195 12.05 -6.83 -2.84
CA SER A 195 13.33 -7.42 -3.23
C SER A 195 13.25 -8.06 -4.61
N ALA A 196 14.30 -7.94 -5.43
CA ALA A 196 14.32 -8.42 -6.81
C ALA A 196 14.08 -9.94 -6.94
N ASN A 197 14.52 -10.72 -5.95
CA ASN A 197 14.39 -12.17 -5.87
C ASN A 197 13.10 -12.63 -5.16
N TRP A 198 12.18 -11.72 -4.81
CA TRP A 198 11.01 -12.04 -3.98
C TRP A 198 10.17 -13.22 -4.49
N SER A 199 9.97 -13.33 -5.81
CA SER A 199 9.15 -14.39 -6.40
C SER A 199 9.85 -15.74 -6.56
N THR A 200 11.19 -15.74 -6.63
CA THR A 200 11.99 -16.92 -6.96
C THR A 200 12.72 -17.52 -5.76
N SER A 201 12.92 -16.72 -4.72
CA SER A 201 13.66 -17.09 -3.51
C SER A 201 12.80 -17.85 -2.49
N TYR A 202 13.44 -18.83 -1.84
CA TYR A 202 12.91 -19.60 -0.72
C TYR A 202 13.24 -18.99 0.65
N ASN A 203 13.91 -17.83 0.67
CA ASN A 203 14.28 -17.14 1.89
C ASN A 203 13.06 -16.77 2.74
N LYS A 204 13.31 -16.47 4.02
CA LYS A 204 12.33 -15.80 4.88
C LYS A 204 11.92 -14.48 4.23
N LYS A 205 10.67 -14.07 4.42
CA LYS A 205 10.12 -12.86 3.81
C LYS A 205 9.62 -11.91 4.88
N LEU A 206 10.14 -10.69 4.88
CA LEU A 206 9.76 -9.63 5.80
C LEU A 206 8.81 -8.67 5.09
N ILE A 207 7.60 -8.51 5.63
CA ILE A 207 6.59 -7.60 5.10
C ILE A 207 6.38 -6.45 6.09
N LEU A 208 6.61 -5.23 5.62
CA LEU A 208 6.48 -4.00 6.39
C LEU A 208 5.21 -3.23 5.97
N ILE A 209 4.34 -2.95 6.95
CA ILE A 209 3.02 -2.34 6.70
C ILE A 209 2.83 -1.12 7.60
N GLN A 210 2.85 0.06 6.98
CA GLN A 210 2.68 1.35 7.68
C GLN A 210 1.30 1.56 8.29
N GLY A 211 1.25 2.51 9.23
CA GLY A 211 0.02 2.99 9.85
C GLY A 211 -0.84 3.86 8.94
N ALA A 212 -1.89 4.48 9.51
CA ALA A 212 -2.75 5.39 8.78
C ALA A 212 -2.12 6.78 8.53
N GLY A 213 -2.84 7.62 7.79
CA GLY A 213 -2.50 9.01 7.56
C GLY A 213 -1.74 9.23 6.25
N LYS A 214 -0.91 10.26 6.23
CA LYS A 214 -0.18 10.72 5.04
C LYS A 214 1.19 10.06 4.86
N VAL A 215 1.52 9.03 5.65
CA VAL A 215 2.71 8.22 5.44
C VAL A 215 2.58 7.39 4.15
N ARG A 216 3.72 7.06 3.55
CA ARG A 216 3.87 6.28 2.32
C ARG A 216 4.89 5.18 2.54
N ALA A 217 5.00 4.26 1.59
CA ALA A 217 5.95 3.16 1.65
C ALA A 217 7.36 3.67 2.03
N GLY A 218 7.95 3.03 3.04
CA GLY A 218 9.24 3.38 3.63
C GLY A 218 9.15 4.23 4.90
N ILE A 219 7.98 4.78 5.27
CA ILE A 219 7.85 5.71 6.40
C ILE A 219 6.94 5.15 7.49
N TRP A 220 7.41 5.15 8.73
CA TRP A 220 6.57 4.92 9.92
C TRP A 220 5.90 6.20 10.40
N SER A 221 6.66 7.30 10.48
CA SER A 221 6.17 8.61 10.90
C SER A 221 6.90 9.76 10.20
N ARG A 222 6.13 10.68 9.62
CA ARG A 222 6.66 11.91 9.03
C ARG A 222 7.24 12.84 10.10
N SER A 223 6.56 12.99 11.24
CA SER A 223 7.00 13.90 12.30
C SER A 223 8.31 13.42 12.93
N VAL A 224 8.48 12.11 13.14
CA VAL A 224 9.75 11.56 13.66
C VAL A 224 10.87 11.68 12.63
N CYS A 225 10.57 11.43 11.35
CA CYS A 225 11.55 11.65 10.28
C CYS A 225 12.08 13.10 10.24
N ILE A 226 11.20 14.06 10.49
CA ILE A 226 11.49 15.50 10.39
C ILE A 226 12.16 16.02 11.67
N ASN A 227 11.69 15.60 12.83
CA ASN A 227 12.08 16.18 14.11
C ASN A 227 13.22 15.42 14.81
N GLU A 228 13.48 14.17 14.42
CA GLU A 228 14.55 13.35 15.00
C GLU A 228 15.55 12.90 13.94
N SER A 229 15.17 11.93 13.11
CA SER A 229 15.99 11.49 11.98
C SER A 229 15.20 10.64 11.00
N LEU A 230 15.65 10.61 9.74
CA LEU A 230 15.15 9.64 8.75
C LEU A 230 15.25 8.22 9.28
N TYR A 231 16.36 7.88 9.93
CA TYR A 231 16.61 6.54 10.43
C TYR A 231 15.54 6.11 11.45
N THR A 232 15.25 6.96 12.43
CA THR A 232 14.24 6.68 13.46
C THR A 232 12.83 6.61 12.88
N GLY A 233 12.45 7.56 12.03
CA GLY A 233 11.06 7.68 11.56
C GLY A 233 10.68 6.79 10.38
N SER A 234 11.63 6.05 9.81
CA SER A 234 11.46 5.26 8.59
C SER A 234 11.61 3.76 8.84
N MET A 235 11.32 2.98 7.79
CA MET A 235 11.52 1.54 7.76
C MET A 235 12.99 1.13 7.58
N LEU A 236 13.92 2.07 7.40
CA LEU A 236 15.31 1.75 7.08
C LEU A 236 15.99 0.79 8.07
N PRO A 237 15.85 0.96 9.41
CA PRO A 237 16.47 0.03 10.37
C PRO A 237 15.92 -1.40 10.23
N PHE A 238 14.62 -1.52 9.94
CA PHE A 238 13.96 -2.81 9.72
C PHE A 238 14.43 -3.50 8.44
N ILE A 239 14.70 -2.71 7.40
CA ILE A 239 15.21 -3.22 6.13
C ILE A 239 16.64 -3.69 6.30
N GLU A 240 17.50 -2.89 6.96
CA GLU A 240 18.89 -3.26 7.24
C GLU A 240 18.97 -4.57 8.04
N ALA A 241 18.27 -4.66 9.17
CA ALA A 241 18.24 -5.88 9.98
C ALA A 241 17.63 -7.07 9.22
N GLY A 242 16.59 -6.84 8.41
CA GLY A 242 16.01 -7.88 7.55
C GLY A 242 17.02 -8.44 6.55
N LEU A 243 17.74 -7.56 5.85
CA LEU A 243 18.74 -7.96 4.86
C LEU A 243 19.95 -8.66 5.51
N GLU A 244 20.41 -8.19 6.67
CA GLU A 244 21.48 -8.84 7.46
C GLU A 244 21.10 -10.28 7.83
N GLU A 245 19.84 -10.51 8.15
CA GLU A 245 19.27 -11.82 8.48
C GLU A 245 18.75 -12.59 7.24
N GLN A 246 19.10 -12.14 6.03
CA GLN A 246 18.77 -12.76 4.73
C GLN A 246 17.27 -12.85 4.42
N TYR A 247 16.48 -11.88 4.88
CA TYR A 247 15.08 -11.75 4.51
C TYR A 247 14.94 -11.09 3.13
N ASP A 248 14.02 -11.61 2.32
CA ASP A 248 13.49 -10.84 1.20
C ASP A 248 12.47 -9.83 1.74
N ILE A 249 12.53 -8.59 1.27
CA ILE A 249 11.78 -7.47 1.82
C ILE A 249 10.60 -7.12 0.91
N MET A 250 9.44 -6.86 1.50
CA MET A 250 8.31 -6.21 0.84
C MET A 250 7.77 -5.07 1.71
N ILE A 251 7.50 -3.93 1.10
CA ILE A 251 6.96 -2.74 1.73
C ILE A 251 5.66 -2.37 1.03
N LEU A 252 4.55 -2.43 1.77
CA LEU A 252 3.22 -2.06 1.26
C LEU A 252 3.03 -0.54 1.29
N ASN A 253 2.00 -0.06 0.60
CA ASN A 253 1.59 1.34 0.62
C ASN A 253 0.07 1.52 0.73
N PRO A 254 -0.56 1.00 1.80
CA PRO A 254 -2.03 0.92 1.90
C PRO A 254 -2.72 2.29 1.96
N ASN A 255 -2.00 3.39 2.20
CA ASN A 255 -2.58 4.73 2.23
C ASN A 255 -2.60 5.44 0.88
N PHE A 256 -1.88 4.92 -0.13
CA PHE A 256 -1.86 5.53 -1.46
C PHE A 256 -3.00 4.95 -2.29
N ILE A 257 -4.22 5.39 -2.00
CA ILE A 257 -5.46 4.82 -2.56
C ILE A 257 -6.13 5.68 -3.64
N LYS A 258 -5.65 6.91 -3.81
CA LYS A 258 -6.17 7.91 -4.75
C LYS A 258 -5.02 8.71 -5.32
N ASP A 259 -5.18 9.13 -6.57
CA ASP A 259 -4.27 10.04 -7.22
C ASP A 259 -4.20 11.39 -6.47
N PRO A 260 -3.00 11.94 -6.21
CA PRO A 260 -2.89 13.17 -5.42
C PRO A 260 -3.43 14.40 -6.14
N GLU A 261 -3.42 14.42 -7.48
CA GLU A 261 -3.83 15.56 -8.32
C GLU A 261 -5.32 15.47 -8.65
N THR A 262 -5.72 14.41 -9.34
CA THR A 262 -7.08 14.20 -9.85
C THR A 262 -8.05 13.69 -8.78
N LYS A 263 -7.54 13.18 -7.65
CA LYS A 263 -8.32 12.52 -6.58
C LYS A 263 -9.05 11.26 -7.01
N ASN A 264 -8.82 10.78 -8.24
CA ASN A 264 -9.40 9.55 -8.73
C ASN A 264 -8.91 8.35 -7.91
N PRO A 265 -9.80 7.43 -7.53
CA PRO A 265 -9.41 6.18 -6.90
C PRO A 265 -8.44 5.39 -7.76
N ILE A 266 -7.45 4.76 -7.11
CA ILE A 266 -6.54 3.83 -7.77
C ILE A 266 -7.30 2.51 -7.96
N PRO A 267 -7.48 2.01 -9.19
CA PRO A 267 -8.21 0.77 -9.43
C PRO A 267 -7.61 -0.39 -8.63
N LEU A 268 -8.47 -1.27 -8.09
CA LEU A 268 -8.07 -2.45 -7.30
C LEU A 268 -7.22 -2.16 -6.05
N ASN A 269 -6.98 -0.89 -5.73
CA ASN A 269 -6.18 -0.42 -4.60
C ASN A 269 -6.84 0.86 -4.03
N SER A 270 -8.16 0.97 -4.11
CA SER A 270 -8.89 2.19 -3.73
C SER A 270 -9.19 2.26 -2.22
N SER A 271 -8.84 1.21 -1.49
CA SER A 271 -8.88 1.12 -0.04
C SER A 271 -7.68 0.34 0.50
N ARG A 272 -7.44 0.40 1.82
CA ARG A 272 -6.38 -0.38 2.49
C ARG A 272 -6.60 -1.88 2.32
N THR A 273 -7.87 -2.30 2.40
CA THR A 273 -8.29 -3.69 2.26
C THR A 273 -8.02 -4.18 0.84
N GLU A 274 -8.50 -3.46 -0.17
CA GLU A 274 -8.24 -3.79 -1.59
C GLU A 274 -6.75 -3.83 -1.89
N HIS A 275 -5.96 -2.86 -1.38
CA HIS A 275 -4.51 -2.89 -1.56
C HIS A 275 -3.86 -4.13 -0.93
N GLY A 276 -4.27 -4.50 0.28
CA GLY A 276 -3.78 -5.70 0.95
C GLY A 276 -4.14 -6.99 0.20
N GLU A 277 -5.38 -7.10 -0.30
CA GLU A 277 -5.86 -8.24 -1.10
C GLU A 277 -5.11 -8.35 -2.42
N TYR A 278 -5.00 -7.24 -3.14
CA TYR A 278 -4.27 -7.17 -4.41
C TYR A 278 -2.81 -7.59 -4.23
N VAL A 279 -2.14 -7.07 -3.20
CA VAL A 279 -0.75 -7.43 -2.90
C VAL A 279 -0.63 -8.91 -2.54
N TRP A 280 -1.55 -9.45 -1.75
CA TRP A 280 -1.54 -10.87 -1.41
C TRP A 280 -1.67 -11.75 -2.64
N GLU A 281 -2.70 -11.53 -3.45
CA GLU A 281 -3.00 -12.36 -4.62
C GLU A 281 -1.89 -12.33 -5.67
N LYS A 282 -1.35 -11.14 -5.95
CA LYS A 282 -0.38 -10.95 -7.03
C LYS A 282 1.05 -11.25 -6.61
N PHE A 283 1.43 -10.97 -5.36
CA PHE A 283 2.82 -11.01 -4.94
C PHE A 283 3.11 -11.96 -3.79
N ILE A 284 2.15 -12.29 -2.92
CA ILE A 284 2.42 -13.17 -1.78
C ILE A 284 2.04 -14.61 -2.10
N ASN A 285 0.85 -14.84 -2.66
CA ASN A 285 0.25 -16.16 -2.82
C ASN A 285 1.11 -17.13 -3.64
N ASN A 286 1.76 -16.62 -4.70
CA ASN A 286 2.55 -17.43 -5.64
C ASN A 286 4.05 -17.46 -5.30
N THR A 287 4.41 -17.33 -4.03
CA THR A 287 5.82 -17.31 -3.59
C THR A 287 6.08 -18.37 -2.53
N PHE A 288 7.35 -18.72 -2.35
CA PHE A 288 7.80 -19.67 -1.34
C PHE A 288 8.22 -18.96 -0.06
N GLY A 289 8.70 -19.71 0.94
CA GLY A 289 9.27 -19.13 2.14
C GLY A 289 8.27 -18.70 3.21
N GLU A 290 8.81 -18.56 4.40
CA GLU A 290 8.13 -18.19 5.64
C GLU A 290 7.90 -16.67 5.70
N LEU A 291 6.73 -16.26 6.19
CA LEU A 291 6.32 -14.85 6.27
C LEU A 291 6.49 -14.32 7.68
N TYR A 292 7.12 -13.16 7.78
CA TYR A 292 7.34 -12.39 8.99
C TYR A 292 6.77 -11.00 8.77
N LEU A 293 5.86 -10.58 9.65
CA LEU A 293 5.05 -9.39 9.43
C LEU A 293 5.37 -8.33 10.48
N VAL A 294 5.57 -7.09 10.05
CA VAL A 294 5.62 -5.91 10.94
C VAL A 294 4.50 -4.97 10.53
N ALA A 295 3.54 -4.77 11.42
CA ALA A 295 2.34 -3.98 11.15
C ALA A 295 2.19 -2.88 12.20
N HIS A 296 2.35 -1.63 11.79
CA HIS A 296 2.18 -0.47 12.65
C HIS A 296 0.75 0.09 12.52
N SER A 297 0.08 0.40 13.63
CA SER A 297 -1.23 1.09 13.63
C SER A 297 -2.25 0.38 12.72
N CYS A 298 -2.89 1.11 11.79
CA CYS A 298 -3.80 0.56 10.78
C CYS A 298 -3.19 -0.46 9.81
N GLY A 299 -1.90 -0.73 9.85
CA GLY A 299 -1.32 -1.89 9.17
C GLY A 299 -1.87 -3.23 9.69
N GLY A 300 -2.37 -3.27 10.92
CA GLY A 300 -3.00 -4.47 11.50
C GLY A 300 -4.21 -4.97 10.72
N TYR A 301 -4.99 -4.07 10.10
CA TYR A 301 -6.11 -4.44 9.24
C TYR A 301 -5.70 -5.35 8.08
N SER A 302 -4.54 -5.10 7.45
CA SER A 302 -4.06 -5.97 6.36
C SER A 302 -3.79 -7.38 6.86
N VAL A 303 -3.14 -7.51 8.04
CA VAL A 303 -2.83 -8.80 8.64
C VAL A 303 -4.10 -9.56 9.03
N GLN A 304 -5.06 -8.88 9.67
CA GLN A 304 -6.33 -9.47 10.05
C GLN A 304 -7.15 -9.90 8.82
N ASN A 305 -7.20 -9.06 7.78
CA ASN A 305 -7.85 -9.40 6.52
C ASN A 305 -7.23 -10.64 5.88
N TRP A 306 -5.88 -10.73 5.84
CA TRP A 306 -5.21 -11.91 5.30
C TRP A 306 -5.48 -13.18 6.11
N ALA A 307 -5.51 -13.10 7.44
CA ALA A 307 -5.87 -14.22 8.29
C ALA A 307 -7.31 -14.70 8.04
N ASN A 308 -8.23 -13.78 7.74
CA ASN A 308 -9.62 -14.10 7.44
C ASN A 308 -9.83 -14.67 6.04
N THR A 309 -9.21 -14.07 5.03
CA THR A 309 -9.46 -14.38 3.61
C THR A 309 -8.59 -15.52 3.09
N TYR A 310 -7.33 -15.62 3.56
CA TYR A 310 -6.32 -16.53 3.01
C TYR A 310 -5.80 -17.50 4.09
N TRP A 311 -6.71 -18.01 4.93
CA TRP A 311 -6.36 -18.73 6.16
C TRP A 311 -5.43 -19.92 5.96
N GLN A 312 -5.61 -20.71 4.89
CA GLN A 312 -4.86 -21.95 4.68
C GLN A 312 -3.37 -21.66 4.42
N GLU A 313 -3.09 -20.70 3.56
CA GLU A 313 -1.74 -20.25 3.25
C GLU A 313 -1.15 -19.44 4.42
N PHE A 314 -1.98 -18.57 5.03
CA PHE A 314 -1.58 -17.72 6.15
C PHE A 314 -1.08 -18.57 7.32
N LYS A 315 -1.84 -19.57 7.77
CA LYS A 315 -1.48 -20.39 8.94
C LYS A 315 -0.23 -21.25 8.71
N ILE A 316 0.04 -21.61 7.46
CA ILE A 316 1.21 -22.40 7.08
C ILE A 316 2.46 -21.51 7.03
N ARG A 317 2.35 -20.33 6.40
CA ARG A 317 3.51 -19.52 6.04
C ARG A 317 3.86 -18.46 7.07
N VAL A 318 2.89 -17.86 7.77
CA VAL A 318 3.15 -16.80 8.75
C VAL A 318 3.73 -17.39 10.03
N LYS A 319 4.96 -17.00 10.36
CA LYS A 319 5.69 -17.54 11.52
C LYS A 319 5.70 -16.61 12.72
N LYS A 320 5.85 -15.30 12.47
CA LYS A 320 5.88 -14.29 13.52
C LYS A 320 5.23 -12.99 13.04
N ILE A 321 4.51 -12.33 13.94
CA ILE A 321 3.83 -11.06 13.68
C ILE A 321 4.23 -10.06 14.77
N ALA A 322 4.86 -8.96 14.38
CA ALA A 322 5.12 -7.83 15.25
C ALA A 322 4.07 -6.74 14.98
N PHE A 323 3.07 -6.66 15.85
CA PHE A 323 2.18 -5.51 15.89
C PHE A 323 2.85 -4.38 16.67
N ILE A 324 2.76 -3.17 16.14
CA ILE A 324 3.29 -1.96 16.77
C ILE A 324 2.14 -0.98 16.86
N ASP A 325 1.68 -0.70 18.08
CA ASP A 325 0.54 0.16 18.40
C ASP A 325 -0.63 0.00 17.41
N ALA A 326 -0.85 -1.26 17.01
CA ALA A 326 -1.74 -1.64 15.94
C ALA A 326 -3.20 -1.58 16.38
N VAL A 327 -4.05 -1.31 15.41
CA VAL A 327 -5.49 -1.54 15.52
C VAL A 327 -5.82 -2.88 14.88
N SER A 328 -6.88 -3.54 15.34
CA SER A 328 -7.40 -4.77 14.74
C SER A 328 -6.36 -5.88 14.69
N THR A 329 -6.09 -6.48 15.86
CA THR A 329 -5.20 -7.64 16.01
C THR A 329 -5.96 -8.96 15.88
N VAL A 330 -6.98 -9.18 16.72
CA VAL A 330 -7.71 -10.46 16.83
C VAL A 330 -9.23 -10.30 16.94
N GLU A 331 -9.74 -9.09 16.97
CA GLU A 331 -11.13 -8.74 17.28
C GLU A 331 -12.14 -9.37 16.31
N ASP A 332 -11.79 -9.44 15.01
CA ASP A 332 -12.65 -9.99 13.95
C ASP A 332 -12.19 -11.38 13.47
N LEU A 333 -11.47 -12.12 14.31
CA LEU A 333 -11.01 -13.47 14.00
C LEU A 333 -11.86 -14.52 14.70
N ASP A 334 -12.18 -15.61 14.01
CA ASP A 334 -12.76 -16.79 14.66
C ASP A 334 -11.79 -17.42 15.68
N ARG A 335 -12.28 -18.38 16.46
CA ARG A 335 -11.51 -18.99 17.56
C ARG A 335 -10.20 -19.63 17.10
N GLU A 336 -10.19 -20.31 15.96
CA GLU A 336 -8.99 -20.99 15.45
C GLU A 336 -7.92 -19.95 15.09
N LYS A 337 -8.31 -18.95 14.31
CA LYS A 337 -7.44 -17.85 13.87
C LYS A 337 -6.94 -17.04 15.04
N CYS A 338 -7.81 -16.71 16.00
CA CYS A 338 -7.45 -16.03 17.25
C CYS A 338 -6.33 -16.76 18.00
N VAL A 339 -6.49 -18.07 18.23
CA VAL A 339 -5.51 -18.87 18.97
C VAL A 339 -4.17 -18.89 18.23
N PHE A 340 -4.21 -19.05 16.92
CA PHE A 340 -3.00 -19.01 16.09
C PHE A 340 -2.29 -17.66 16.17
N VAL A 341 -3.01 -16.55 15.94
CA VAL A 341 -2.41 -15.21 15.97
C VAL A 341 -1.83 -14.91 17.34
N LYS A 342 -2.52 -15.24 18.44
CA LYS A 342 -1.99 -15.09 19.81
C LYS A 342 -0.69 -15.87 20.05
N LYS A 343 -0.52 -17.02 19.39
CA LYS A 343 0.69 -17.84 19.47
C LYS A 343 1.86 -17.22 18.71
N VAL A 344 1.61 -16.68 17.52
CA VAL A 344 2.67 -16.17 16.63
C VAL A 344 2.90 -14.67 16.70
N ALA A 345 2.07 -13.91 17.42
CA ALA A 345 2.14 -12.46 17.49
C ALA A 345 2.59 -11.92 18.84
N ARG A 346 3.32 -10.79 18.80
CA ARG A 346 3.53 -9.84 19.90
C ARG A 346 3.03 -8.47 19.49
N HIS A 347 2.59 -7.68 20.46
CA HIS A 347 2.10 -6.32 20.24
C HIS A 347 2.82 -5.33 21.15
N TRP A 348 3.65 -4.48 20.57
CA TRP A 348 4.30 -3.38 21.30
C TRP A 348 3.44 -2.12 21.24
N LYS A 349 2.95 -1.64 22.39
CA LYS A 349 2.02 -0.51 22.48
C LYS A 349 2.69 0.75 23.01
N ALA A 350 2.14 1.90 22.64
CA ALA A 350 2.52 3.15 23.26
C ALA A 350 2.31 3.07 24.78
N SER A 351 3.37 3.32 25.56
CA SER A 351 3.34 3.20 27.01
C SER A 351 4.48 3.99 27.65
N GLU A 352 4.27 4.45 28.88
CA GLU A 352 5.29 5.10 29.71
C GLU A 352 6.22 4.12 30.41
N LYS A 353 5.91 2.81 30.35
CA LYS A 353 6.73 1.76 30.95
C LYS A 353 8.01 1.51 30.15
N PRO A 354 9.09 1.00 30.79
CA PRO A 354 10.30 0.54 30.11
C PRO A 354 10.02 -0.33 28.88
N GLY A 355 10.85 -0.19 27.85
CA GLY A 355 10.74 -0.98 26.63
C GLY A 355 10.74 -2.48 26.92
N ASN A 356 9.84 -3.19 26.24
CA ASN A 356 9.61 -4.62 26.37
C ASN A 356 9.06 -5.10 27.72
N GLU A 357 8.61 -4.21 28.61
CA GLU A 357 7.84 -4.60 29.79
C GLU A 357 6.47 -5.16 29.38
N LYS A 358 6.09 -6.33 29.91
CA LYS A 358 4.78 -6.94 29.62
C LYS A 358 3.63 -6.08 30.17
N LEU A 359 2.62 -5.80 29.34
CA LEU A 359 1.51 -4.91 29.68
C LEU A 359 0.24 -5.65 30.11
N ASN A 360 -0.15 -6.70 29.37
CA ASN A 360 -1.33 -7.51 29.65
C ASN A 360 -0.93 -9.00 29.77
N SER A 361 -1.84 -9.83 30.29
CA SER A 361 -1.59 -11.27 30.45
C SER A 361 -2.74 -12.20 30.07
N TYR A 362 -3.94 -11.71 29.75
CA TYR A 362 -5.10 -12.58 29.54
C TYR A 362 -5.87 -12.27 28.24
N ASN A 363 -6.15 -13.33 27.49
CA ASN A 363 -7.08 -13.41 26.35
C ASN A 363 -6.86 -12.47 25.16
N GLU A 364 -5.72 -11.79 25.07
CA GLU A 364 -5.33 -10.94 23.94
C GLU A 364 -3.98 -11.41 23.36
N VAL A 365 -3.54 -10.79 22.26
CA VAL A 365 -2.13 -10.93 21.84
C VAL A 365 -1.24 -10.46 23.00
N CYS A 366 -0.11 -11.12 23.25
CA CYS A 366 0.79 -10.69 24.33
C CYS A 366 1.28 -9.27 24.05
N GLU A 367 0.87 -8.33 24.91
CA GLU A 367 1.22 -6.92 24.80
C GLU A 367 2.46 -6.58 25.62
N TYR A 368 3.30 -5.74 25.05
CA TYR A 368 4.54 -5.24 25.62
C TYR A 368 4.59 -3.73 25.44
N SER A 369 5.30 -3.03 26.33
CA SER A 369 5.59 -1.62 26.17
C SER A 369 6.55 -1.44 24.99
N ALA A 370 6.23 -0.52 24.08
CA ALA A 370 7.19 -0.07 23.09
C ALA A 370 8.36 0.68 23.75
N GLY A 371 8.17 1.26 24.94
CA GLY A 371 9.17 2.11 25.62
C GLY A 371 9.01 3.60 25.30
N HIS A 372 7.90 3.99 24.69
CA HIS A 372 7.55 5.38 24.41
C HIS A 372 6.02 5.55 24.41
N ASN A 373 5.51 6.66 24.95
CA ASN A 373 4.07 6.90 25.12
C ASN A 373 3.40 7.61 23.93
N LYS A 374 4.19 8.10 22.96
CA LYS A 374 3.68 8.66 21.71
C LYS A 374 3.65 7.62 20.60
N HIS A 375 2.48 7.45 19.99
CA HIS A 375 2.19 6.54 18.88
C HIS A 375 3.27 6.55 17.80
N GLU A 376 3.64 7.73 17.32
CA GLU A 376 4.50 7.91 16.16
C GLU A 376 5.96 7.48 16.38
N TYR A 377 6.40 7.31 17.63
CA TYR A 377 7.74 6.83 18.00
C TYR A 377 7.76 5.33 18.30
N THR A 378 6.61 4.66 18.42
CA THR A 378 6.56 3.27 18.89
C THR A 378 7.35 2.31 17.99
N SER A 379 7.39 2.54 16.67
CA SER A 379 8.14 1.67 15.75
C SER A 379 9.64 1.64 16.02
N SER A 380 10.27 2.79 16.25
CA SER A 380 11.71 2.84 16.51
C SER A 380 12.07 2.32 17.90
N TYR A 381 11.21 2.57 18.90
CA TYR A 381 11.46 2.11 20.27
C TYR A 381 11.17 0.62 20.44
N ALA A 382 10.23 0.06 19.68
CA ALA A 382 9.96 -1.39 19.67
C ALA A 382 10.99 -2.19 18.85
N PHE A 383 11.65 -1.56 17.87
CA PHE A 383 12.59 -2.20 16.94
C PHE A 383 13.62 -3.14 17.60
N PRO A 384 14.31 -2.76 18.71
CA PRO A 384 15.31 -3.62 19.34
C PRO A 384 14.80 -4.98 19.83
N TYR A 385 13.48 -5.14 19.99
CA TYR A 385 12.85 -6.36 20.51
C TYR A 385 12.23 -7.23 19.42
N ILE A 386 12.03 -6.69 18.22
CA ILE A 386 11.27 -7.35 17.15
C ILE A 386 12.09 -8.48 16.50
N PHE A 387 13.33 -8.22 16.12
CA PHE A 387 14.19 -9.25 15.52
C PHE A 387 14.57 -10.37 16.49
N PRO A 388 14.93 -10.08 17.76
CA PRO A 388 15.07 -11.13 18.77
C PRO A 388 13.80 -11.99 18.92
N PHE A 389 12.61 -11.37 18.87
CA PHE A 389 11.36 -12.12 18.83
C PHE A 389 11.20 -12.96 17.57
N PHE A 390 11.59 -12.46 16.40
CA PHE A 390 11.54 -13.22 15.14
C PHE A 390 12.47 -14.45 15.14
N GLN A 391 13.60 -14.35 15.84
CA GLN A 391 14.56 -15.44 16.00
C GLN A 391 14.19 -16.43 17.11
N SER A 392 13.24 -16.07 17.99
CA SER A 392 12.78 -16.96 19.05
C SER A 392 12.08 -18.21 18.47
N LEU A 393 12.33 -19.35 19.11
CA LEU A 393 11.75 -20.65 18.76
C LEU A 393 10.21 -20.66 18.81
#